data_AF-A0A530HA57-F1
#
_entry.id   AF-A0A530HA57-F1
#
_cell.length_a   1.000
_cell.length_b   1.000
_cell.length_c   1.000
_cell.angle_alpha   90.00
_cell.angle_beta   90.00
_cell.angle_gamma   90.00
#
_symmetry.space_group_name_H-M   'P 1'
#
loop_
_entity.id
_entity.type
_entity.pdbx_description
1 polymer ?
#
loop_
_entity_poly.entity_id
_entity_poly.type
_entity_poly.pdbx_seq_one_letter_code
_entity_poly.pdbx_strand_id
1 'polypeptide(L)'
;FDLLYVPSPLLRRVLAYTAAIPLSLRYAQPTLRFIFAPQAVPADYMTAGGGWIGLRPSHYLATSTDVVAVERDLGQIERRYRDIAMPAGILFGTGDRVIGEAVHGEPMLDKISGLDFERVEGLGHMPQFMEPERVVAFIQRVAARGFANAR
;
A
#
# COMPACT_ATOMS: atom_id res chain seq x y z
N PHE A 1 8.35 -10.92 0.36
CA PHE A 1 7.25 -10.87 -0.63
C PHE A 1 7.19 -12.12 -1.51
N ASP A 2 8.24 -12.94 -1.53
CA ASP A 2 8.42 -14.12 -2.39
C ASP A 2 7.30 -15.16 -2.28
N LEU A 3 6.66 -15.31 -1.11
CA LEU A 3 5.52 -16.23 -0.91
C LEU A 3 4.26 -15.85 -1.70
N LEU A 4 4.17 -14.61 -2.19
CA LEU A 4 3.10 -14.15 -3.07
C LEU A 4 3.44 -14.32 -4.55
N TYR A 5 4.71 -14.58 -4.90
CA TYR A 5 5.12 -14.79 -6.28
C TYR A 5 4.89 -16.25 -6.68
N VAL A 6 3.71 -16.54 -7.24
CA VAL A 6 3.33 -17.87 -7.71
C VAL A 6 2.91 -17.78 -9.18
N PRO A 7 3.82 -17.96 -10.16
CA PRO A 7 3.52 -17.73 -11.58
C PRO A 7 2.40 -18.60 -12.14
N SER A 8 2.31 -19.85 -11.69
CA SER A 8 1.27 -20.80 -12.14
C SER A 8 -0.11 -20.41 -11.61
N PRO A 9 -1.09 -20.07 -12.48
CA PRO A 9 -2.43 -19.69 -12.04
C PRO A 9 -3.16 -20.82 -11.30
N LEU A 10 -2.96 -22.07 -11.75
CA LEU A 10 -3.57 -23.24 -11.12
C LEU A 10 -3.01 -23.46 -9.71
N LEU A 11 -1.69 -23.44 -9.56
CA LEU A 11 -1.04 -23.60 -8.26
C LEU A 11 -1.45 -22.48 -7.29
N ARG A 12 -1.47 -21.24 -7.78
CA ARG A 12 -1.92 -20.07 -6.99
C ARG A 12 -3.34 -20.27 -6.46
N ARG A 13 -4.26 -20.76 -7.29
CA ARG A 13 -5.64 -21.07 -6.88
C ARG A 13 -5.68 -22.20 -5.86
N VAL A 14 -4.92 -23.27 -6.05
CA VAL A 14 -4.85 -24.37 -5.05
C VAL A 14 -4.34 -23.84 -3.71
N LEU A 15 -3.25 -23.07 -3.69
CA LEU A 15 -2.69 -22.50 -2.47
C LEU A 15 -3.68 -21.56 -1.77
N ALA A 16 -4.34 -20.67 -2.53
CA ALA A 16 -5.32 -19.72 -2.01
C ALA A 16 -6.42 -20.40 -1.18
N TYR A 17 -6.97 -21.51 -1.68
CA TYR A 17 -8.10 -22.21 -1.08
C TYR A 17 -7.73 -23.37 -0.14
N THR A 18 -6.43 -23.60 0.12
CA THR A 18 -5.99 -24.71 0.99
C THR A 18 -5.02 -24.26 2.08
N ALA A 19 -3.89 -23.68 1.73
CA ALA A 19 -2.78 -23.43 2.65
C ALA A 19 -2.60 -21.95 3.01
N ALA A 20 -2.90 -21.04 2.08
CA ALA A 20 -2.62 -19.61 2.25
C ALA A 20 -3.27 -19.04 3.51
N ILE A 21 -4.57 -19.26 3.70
CA ILE A 21 -5.32 -18.67 4.82
C ILE A 21 -4.91 -19.25 6.18
N PRO A 22 -4.78 -20.58 6.37
CA PRO A 22 -4.23 -21.13 7.61
C PRO A 22 -2.84 -20.59 7.96
N LEU A 23 -1.95 -20.43 6.96
CA LEU A 23 -0.63 -19.83 7.18
C LEU A 23 -0.75 -18.34 7.54
N SER A 24 -1.57 -17.57 6.83
CA SER A 24 -1.80 -16.16 7.13
C SER A 24 -2.34 -15.95 8.55
N LEU A 25 -3.24 -16.83 9.03
CA LEU A 25 -3.71 -16.83 10.42
C LEU A 25 -2.57 -17.07 11.41
N ARG A 26 -1.73 -18.08 11.14
CA ARG A 26 -0.57 -18.41 11.99
C ARG A 26 0.42 -17.24 12.11
N TYR A 27 0.62 -16.49 11.03
CA TYR A 27 1.57 -15.39 10.96
C TYR A 27 0.95 -14.00 11.11
N ALA A 28 -0.36 -13.89 11.36
CA ALA A 28 -1.06 -12.61 11.40
C ALA A 28 -0.43 -11.62 12.39
N GLN A 29 -0.20 -12.04 13.64
CA GLN A 29 0.35 -11.17 14.68
C GLN A 29 1.75 -10.60 14.36
N PRO A 30 2.78 -11.40 14.02
CA PRO A 30 4.07 -10.85 13.63
C PRO A 30 3.99 -9.99 12.36
N THR A 31 3.18 -10.36 11.37
CA THR A 31 2.99 -9.55 10.15
C THR A 31 2.38 -8.19 10.47
N LEU A 32 1.32 -8.13 11.29
CA LEU A 32 0.71 -6.86 11.67
C LEU A 32 1.65 -5.98 12.49
N ARG A 33 2.40 -6.56 13.44
CA ARG A 33 3.40 -5.79 14.19
C ARG A 33 4.49 -5.21 13.30
N PHE A 34 4.89 -5.91 12.25
CA PHE A 34 5.85 -5.40 11.27
C PHE A 34 5.25 -4.25 10.45
N ILE A 35 4.04 -4.46 9.91
CA ILE A 35 3.34 -3.48 9.07
C ILE A 35 3.04 -2.19 9.84
N PHE A 36 2.57 -2.29 11.08
CA PHE A 36 2.18 -1.12 11.86
C PHE A 36 3.35 -0.43 12.56
N ALA A 37 4.53 -1.06 12.62
CA ALA A 37 5.68 -0.46 13.28
C ALA A 37 6.04 0.90 12.64
N PRO A 38 6.44 1.90 13.47
CA PRO A 38 6.67 1.81 14.91
C PRO A 38 5.40 1.91 15.78
N GLN A 39 4.23 2.22 15.21
CA GLN A 39 2.99 2.32 15.94
C GLN A 39 2.43 0.94 16.36
N ALA A 40 1.58 0.94 17.39
CA ALA A 40 0.86 -0.26 17.82
C ALA A 40 -0.30 -0.55 16.86
N VAL A 41 -0.57 -1.83 16.59
CA VAL A 41 -1.77 -2.24 15.83
C VAL A 41 -3.02 -1.81 16.61
N PRO A 42 -4.00 -1.12 16.00
CA PRO A 42 -5.27 -0.78 16.66
C PRO A 42 -5.96 -2.06 17.17
N ALA A 43 -6.52 -2.00 18.39
CA ALA A 43 -7.11 -3.18 19.03
C ALA A 43 -8.29 -3.78 18.24
N ASP A 44 -9.01 -2.94 17.51
CA ASP A 44 -10.15 -3.27 16.66
C ASP A 44 -9.77 -3.43 15.17
N TYR A 45 -8.47 -3.40 14.83
CA TYR A 45 -8.02 -3.49 13.43
C TYR A 45 -8.56 -4.74 12.71
N MET A 46 -8.64 -5.87 13.41
CA MET A 46 -9.14 -7.10 12.80
C MET A 46 -10.61 -6.99 12.38
N THR A 47 -11.43 -6.23 13.10
CA THR A 47 -12.86 -6.07 12.84
C THR A 47 -13.16 -4.74 12.15
N ALA A 48 -13.04 -3.62 12.86
CA ALA A 48 -13.33 -2.28 12.35
C ALA A 48 -12.33 -1.86 11.25
N GLY A 49 -11.05 -2.23 11.40
CA GLY A 49 -10.03 -1.99 10.37
C GLY A 49 -10.02 -2.97 9.21
N GLY A 50 -10.90 -3.98 9.23
CA GLY A 50 -11.05 -4.94 8.13
C GLY A 50 -9.97 -6.02 8.04
N GLY A 51 -9.12 -6.22 9.06
CA GLY A 51 -8.06 -7.22 9.04
C GLY A 51 -8.55 -8.65 8.72
N TRP A 52 -9.74 -9.05 9.19
CA TRP A 52 -10.34 -10.34 8.84
C TRP A 52 -10.71 -10.47 7.35
N ILE A 53 -11.04 -9.37 6.67
CA ILE A 53 -11.40 -9.38 5.25
C ILE A 53 -10.18 -9.75 4.39
N GLY A 54 -8.98 -9.36 4.81
CA GLY A 54 -7.72 -9.71 4.14
C GLY A 54 -7.42 -11.21 4.13
N LEU A 55 -8.06 -12.00 5.01
CA LEU A 55 -7.87 -13.45 5.13
C LEU A 55 -8.81 -14.27 4.24
N ARG A 56 -9.46 -13.65 3.25
CA ARG A 56 -10.26 -14.40 2.26
C ARG A 56 -9.35 -14.98 1.18
N PRO A 57 -9.54 -16.25 0.75
CA PRO A 57 -8.77 -16.85 -0.34
C PRO A 57 -8.71 -16.01 -1.61
N SER A 58 -9.80 -15.33 -1.95
CA SER A 58 -9.88 -14.45 -3.11
C SER A 58 -8.92 -13.27 -3.04
N HIS A 59 -8.67 -12.71 -1.84
CA HIS A 59 -7.71 -11.62 -1.68
C HIS A 59 -6.28 -12.11 -1.85
N TYR A 60 -5.91 -13.26 -1.27
CA TYR A 60 -4.61 -13.86 -1.54
C TYR A 60 -4.39 -14.13 -3.04
N LEU A 61 -5.41 -14.69 -3.71
CA LEU A 61 -5.36 -14.95 -5.15
C LEU A 61 -5.16 -13.67 -5.96
N ALA A 62 -5.88 -12.59 -5.63
CA ALA A 62 -5.74 -11.29 -6.27
C ALA A 62 -4.34 -10.70 -6.04
N THR A 63 -3.90 -10.59 -4.79
CA THR A 63 -2.58 -10.04 -4.45
C THR A 63 -1.44 -10.82 -5.10
N SER A 64 -1.49 -12.15 -5.09
CA SER A 64 -0.47 -12.96 -5.78
C SER A 64 -0.52 -12.79 -7.30
N THR A 65 -1.70 -12.53 -7.88
CA THR A 65 -1.84 -12.20 -9.31
C THR A 65 -1.20 -10.85 -9.63
N ASP A 66 -1.44 -9.83 -8.80
CA ASP A 66 -0.86 -8.50 -8.96
C ASP A 66 0.67 -8.56 -8.85
N VAL A 67 1.20 -9.27 -7.84
CA VAL A 67 2.66 -9.45 -7.67
C VAL A 67 3.31 -10.11 -8.89
N VAL A 68 2.66 -11.10 -9.50
CA VAL A 68 3.18 -11.71 -10.74
C VAL A 68 3.10 -10.77 -11.94
N ALA A 69 2.09 -9.90 -11.99
CA ALA A 69 1.94 -8.91 -13.06
C ALA A 69 2.99 -7.78 -12.96
N VAL A 70 3.40 -7.40 -11.74
CA VAL A 70 4.40 -6.35 -11.48
C VAL A 70 5.69 -6.60 -12.27
N GLU A 71 6.21 -7.83 -12.29
CA GLU A 71 7.44 -8.19 -13.04
C GLU A 71 7.37 -7.83 -14.53
N ARG A 72 6.18 -7.89 -15.13
CA ARG A 72 5.98 -7.61 -16.55
C ARG A 72 5.65 -6.14 -16.81
N ASP A 73 4.88 -5.53 -15.91
CA ASP A 73 4.16 -4.28 -16.19
C ASP A 73 4.82 -3.05 -15.53
N LEU A 74 5.53 -3.23 -14.41
CA LEU A 74 6.05 -2.10 -13.61
C LEU A 74 6.99 -1.19 -14.40
N GLY A 75 7.95 -1.77 -15.14
CA GLY A 75 8.90 -0.97 -15.93
C GLY A 75 8.24 -0.12 -17.02
N GLN A 76 7.08 -0.54 -17.55
CA GLN A 76 6.30 0.25 -18.50
C GLN A 76 5.50 1.35 -17.80
N ILE A 77 4.94 1.05 -16.62
CA ILE A 77 4.21 1.99 -15.78
C ILE A 77 5.13 3.12 -15.29
N GLU A 78 6.32 2.79 -14.79
CA GLU A 78 7.27 3.77 -14.26
C GLU A 78 7.70 4.81 -15.29
N ARG A 79 7.87 4.40 -16.56
CA ARG A 79 8.22 5.31 -17.66
C ARG A 79 7.16 6.39 -17.92
N ARG A 80 5.93 6.18 -17.44
CA ARG A 80 4.78 7.07 -17.64
C ARG A 80 4.45 7.92 -16.41
N TYR A 81 5.20 7.85 -15.31
CA TYR A 81 4.95 8.72 -14.15
C TYR A 81 5.02 10.20 -14.51
N ARG A 82 5.91 10.59 -15.43
CA ARG A 82 5.99 11.97 -15.95
C ARG A 82 4.74 12.42 -16.72
N ASP A 83 3.90 11.49 -17.16
CA ASP A 83 2.67 11.78 -17.90
C ASP A 83 1.50 12.10 -16.95
N ILE A 84 1.69 11.97 -15.62
CA ILE A 84 0.70 12.33 -14.60
C ILE A 84 0.56 13.87 -14.60
N ALA A 85 -0.50 14.34 -15.29
CA ALA A 85 -0.78 15.77 -15.46
C ALA A 85 -1.81 16.33 -14.46
N MET A 86 -2.55 15.47 -13.76
CA MET A 86 -3.46 15.89 -12.70
C MET A 86 -2.69 16.19 -11.40
N PRO A 87 -3.25 17.00 -10.48
CA PRO A 87 -2.73 17.13 -9.13
C PRO A 87 -2.55 15.76 -8.47
N ALA A 88 -1.33 15.47 -8.05
CA ALA A 88 -0.95 14.25 -7.37
C ALA A 88 -0.25 14.58 -6.05
N GLY A 89 -0.32 13.67 -5.10
CA GLY A 89 0.44 13.77 -3.86
C GLY A 89 0.79 12.42 -3.26
N ILE A 90 1.86 12.42 -2.46
CA ILE A 90 2.31 11.31 -1.64
C ILE A 90 2.44 11.79 -0.19
N LEU A 91 1.79 11.09 0.74
CA LEU A 91 2.05 11.20 2.17
C LEU A 91 2.86 9.98 2.59
N PHE A 92 4.05 10.22 3.14
CA PHE A 92 5.01 9.17 3.48
C PHE A 92 5.47 9.29 4.93
N GLY A 93 5.46 8.19 5.67
CA GLY A 93 6.00 8.13 7.02
C GLY A 93 7.49 7.79 7.00
N THR A 94 8.34 8.59 7.64
CA THR A 94 9.81 8.35 7.63
C THR A 94 10.20 7.12 8.47
N GLY A 95 9.29 6.62 9.31
CA GLY A 95 9.42 5.40 10.08
C GLY A 95 8.90 4.14 9.38
N ASP A 96 8.46 4.22 8.12
CA ASP A 96 7.97 3.07 7.35
C ASP A 96 9.07 2.01 7.18
N ARG A 97 8.78 0.79 7.66
CA ARG A 97 9.68 -0.37 7.59
C ARG A 97 9.35 -1.34 6.45
N VAL A 98 8.20 -1.15 5.80
CA VAL A 98 7.70 -1.99 4.72
C VAL A 98 8.24 -1.50 3.38
N ILE A 99 8.15 -0.19 3.13
CA ILE A 99 8.70 0.45 1.94
C ILE A 99 9.57 1.64 2.33
N GLY A 100 10.84 1.63 1.89
CA GLY A 100 11.79 2.69 2.21
C GLY A 100 11.51 3.96 1.40
N GLU A 101 11.51 5.11 2.07
CA GLU A 101 11.25 6.42 1.46
C GLU A 101 12.25 6.75 0.35
N ALA A 102 13.54 6.49 0.55
CA ALA A 102 14.58 6.75 -0.45
C ALA A 102 14.38 5.96 -1.76
N VAL A 103 13.62 4.86 -1.72
CA VAL A 103 13.33 4.01 -2.89
C VAL A 103 11.96 4.32 -3.48
N HIS A 104 10.93 4.48 -2.64
CA HIS A 104 9.53 4.54 -3.07
C HIS A 104 8.89 5.93 -2.94
N GLY A 105 9.51 6.85 -2.22
CA GLY A 105 9.03 8.20 -1.95
C GLY A 105 9.84 9.27 -2.68
N GLU A 106 11.08 9.52 -2.22
CA GLU A 106 11.89 10.66 -2.68
C GLU A 106 12.08 10.74 -4.20
N PRO A 107 12.36 9.63 -4.92
CA PRO A 107 12.53 9.70 -6.38
C PRO A 107 11.29 10.19 -7.12
N MET A 108 10.11 10.13 -6.51
CA MET A 108 8.85 10.57 -7.12
C MET A 108 8.78 12.10 -7.28
N LEU A 109 9.53 12.86 -6.48
CA LEU A 109 9.64 14.32 -6.62
C LEU A 109 10.20 14.73 -7.99
N ASP A 110 11.11 13.93 -8.54
CA ASP A 110 11.68 14.16 -9.87
C ASP A 110 10.85 13.51 -10.98
N LYS A 111 10.14 12.42 -10.68
CA LYS A 111 9.35 11.66 -11.66
C LYS A 111 7.96 12.27 -11.95
N ILE A 112 7.37 13.00 -11.00
CA ILE A 112 6.03 13.61 -11.14
C ILE A 112 6.13 15.12 -10.94
N SER A 113 5.82 15.89 -11.99
CA SER A 113 5.84 17.35 -11.90
C SER A 113 4.73 17.87 -10.97
N GLY A 114 5.08 18.77 -10.06
CA GLY A 114 4.10 19.41 -9.15
C GLY A 114 3.51 18.47 -8.08
N LEU A 115 4.22 17.39 -7.75
CA LEU A 115 3.85 16.44 -6.70
C LEU A 115 3.78 17.13 -5.33
N ASP A 116 2.66 17.00 -4.63
CA ASP A 116 2.52 17.35 -3.21
C ASP A 116 3.13 16.22 -2.36
N PHE A 117 4.32 16.42 -1.81
CA PHE A 117 5.01 15.40 -1.03
C PHE A 117 5.06 15.79 0.45
N GLU A 118 4.35 15.04 1.29
CA GLU A 118 4.30 15.27 2.73
C GLU A 118 5.03 14.14 3.47
N ARG A 119 6.14 14.49 4.12
CA ARG A 119 6.86 13.60 5.04
C ARG A 119 6.30 13.77 6.44
N VAL A 120 6.05 12.64 7.12
CA VAL A 120 5.62 12.65 8.52
C VAL A 120 6.66 11.91 9.36
N GLU A 121 7.36 12.66 10.21
CA GLU A 121 8.46 12.14 11.01
C GLU A 121 7.97 11.08 12.00
N GLY A 122 8.61 9.90 11.98
CA GLY A 122 8.29 8.78 12.89
C GLY A 122 7.00 8.02 12.57
N LEU A 123 6.22 8.43 11.57
CA LEU A 123 5.04 7.70 11.11
C LEU A 123 5.45 6.44 10.33
N GLY A 124 4.76 5.32 10.56
CA GLY A 124 5.00 4.04 9.87
C GLY A 124 4.17 3.86 8.59
N HIS A 125 4.02 2.61 8.17
CA HIS A 125 3.41 2.22 6.89
C HIS A 125 1.89 2.44 6.79
N MET A 126 1.19 2.63 7.91
CA MET A 126 -0.28 2.63 7.97
C MET A 126 -0.86 4.00 8.37
N PRO A 127 -0.54 5.09 7.64
CA PRO A 127 -0.97 6.45 8.01
C PRO A 127 -2.49 6.59 8.13
N GLN A 128 -3.25 5.87 7.30
CA GLN A 128 -4.72 5.89 7.30
C GLN A 128 -5.37 5.35 8.59
N PHE A 129 -4.62 4.59 9.39
CA PHE A 129 -5.08 4.11 10.71
C PHE A 129 -4.46 4.89 11.87
N MET A 130 -3.36 5.59 11.64
CA MET A 130 -2.57 6.25 12.69
C MET A 130 -2.83 7.75 12.78
N GLU A 131 -2.98 8.42 11.64
CA GLU A 131 -3.29 9.85 11.57
C GLU A 131 -4.43 10.09 10.56
N PRO A 132 -5.64 9.54 10.81
CA PRO A 132 -6.74 9.62 9.87
C PRO A 132 -7.12 11.07 9.53
N GLU A 133 -7.07 12.00 10.48
CA GLU A 133 -7.36 13.42 10.25
C GLU A 133 -6.34 14.07 9.32
N ARG A 134 -5.05 13.74 9.47
CA ARG A 134 -4.00 14.23 8.57
C ARG A 134 -4.20 13.66 7.17
N VAL A 135 -4.48 12.37 7.05
CA VAL A 135 -4.74 11.72 5.75
C VAL A 135 -5.97 12.34 5.08
N VAL A 136 -7.05 12.60 5.81
CA VAL A 136 -8.24 13.28 5.28
C VAL A 136 -7.90 14.70 4.81
N ALA A 137 -7.17 15.48 5.61
CA ALA A 137 -6.75 16.82 5.23
C ALA A 137 -5.83 16.81 3.99
N PHE A 138 -4.92 15.83 3.89
CA PHE A 138 -4.06 15.60 2.73
C PHE A 138 -4.90 15.34 1.47
N ILE A 139 -5.86 14.42 1.53
CA ILE A 139 -6.77 14.11 0.42
C ILE A 139 -7.56 15.35 0.01
N GLN A 140 -8.13 16.09 0.97
CA GLN A 140 -8.89 17.31 0.69
C GLN A 140 -8.03 18.38 0.00
N ARG A 141 -6.77 18.54 0.42
CA ARG A 141 -5.82 19.49 -0.18
C ARG A 141 -5.51 19.13 -1.65
N VAL A 142 -5.25 17.86 -1.95
CA VAL A 142 -5.02 17.40 -3.34
C VAL A 142 -6.30 17.55 -4.17
N ALA A 143 -7.45 17.16 -3.62
CA ALA A 143 -8.75 17.26 -4.28
C ALA A 143 -9.12 18.71 -4.60
N ALA A 144 -8.88 19.66 -3.69
CA ALA A 144 -9.16 21.08 -3.92
C ALA A 144 -8.43 21.60 -5.17
N ARG A 145 -7.18 21.20 -5.39
CA ARG A 145 -6.43 21.53 -6.62
C ARG A 145 -7.01 20.84 -7.85
N GLY A 146 -7.39 19.57 -7.73
CA GLY A 146 -7.93 18.78 -8.84
C GLY A 146 -9.27 19.27 -9.35
N PHE A 147 -10.12 19.76 -8.44
CA PHE A 147 -11.48 20.21 -8.76
C PHE A 147 -11.64 21.73 -8.82
N ALA A 148 -10.62 22.53 -8.46
CA ALA A 148 -10.67 23.99 -8.56
C ALA A 148 -10.94 24.49 -9.99
N ASN A 149 -10.48 23.75 -11.01
CA ASN A 149 -10.67 24.10 -12.43
C ASN A 149 -11.92 23.46 -13.05
N ALA A 150 -12.72 22.73 -12.27
CA ALA A 150 -13.96 22.09 -12.74
C ALA A 150 -15.22 22.93 -12.46
N ARG A 151 -15.05 24.19 -12.05
CA ARG A 151 -16.11 25.17 -11.82
C ARG A 151 -16.07 26.29 -12.85
#